data_AF-A0A336N622-F1
#
_entry.id   AF-A0A336N622-F1
#
_cell.length_a   1.000
_cell.length_b   1.000
_cell.length_c   1.000
_cell.angle_alpha   90.00
_cell.angle_beta   90.00
_cell.angle_gamma   90.00
#
_symmetry.space_group_name_H-M   'P 1'
#
loop_
_entity.id
_entity.type
_entity.pdbx_description
1 polymer ?
#
loop_
_entity_poly.entity_id
_entity_poly.type
_entity_poly.pdbx_seq_one_letter_code
_entity_poly.pdbx_strand_id
1 'polypeptide(L)'
;MTHIIVATHGKFSEEIVNSAAMVYGEDENCHVVTFLPGEGGEHLVEKYNAIIATLPENEPVLFLVDLFGGSPYNAAARVASERGDNTDIVTGISLPMLLEVLDAKDGATLPELVETAKEVGVAAVKSFRQPPEEAKPAAPTPQPTKPAEPVKTSQNSTALSGNMNISLLRIDDRLIHGQVATSWAKAVKCEAIFAISDEVAEDALRRELLLQIAPAHLKAYVIPVEKAIKVYHNPKYAGKTFYG
;
A
#
# COMPACT_ATOMS: atom_id res chain seq x y z
N MET A 1 -12.54 12.30 -12.80
CA MET A 1 -12.05 11.43 -11.72
C MET A 1 -12.38 9.99 -12.08
N THR A 2 -11.46 9.05 -11.86
CA THR A 2 -11.70 7.64 -12.20
C THR A 2 -12.75 7.03 -11.26
N HIS A 3 -13.78 6.41 -11.81
CA HIS A 3 -14.76 5.64 -11.06
C HIS A 3 -14.33 4.17 -10.94
N ILE A 4 -14.51 3.60 -9.75
CA ILE A 4 -14.16 2.21 -9.47
C ILE A 4 -15.46 1.39 -9.45
N ILE A 5 -15.52 0.29 -10.20
CA ILE A 5 -16.62 -0.68 -10.12
C ILE A 5 -16.07 -2.00 -9.60
N VAL A 6 -16.50 -2.39 -8.40
CA VAL A 6 -16.14 -3.67 -7.79
C VAL A 6 -17.21 -4.71 -8.12
N ALA A 7 -16.85 -5.75 -8.85
CA ALA A 7 -17.80 -6.76 -9.33
C ALA A 7 -17.34 -8.19 -9.10
N THR A 8 -18.14 -8.98 -8.38
CA THR A 8 -17.75 -10.34 -7.97
C THR A 8 -18.95 -11.28 -7.91
N HIS A 9 -18.68 -12.58 -7.80
CA HIS A 9 -19.69 -13.59 -7.48
C HIS A 9 -20.23 -13.41 -6.05
N GLY A 10 -21.53 -13.61 -5.90
CA GLY A 10 -22.21 -13.45 -4.62
C GLY A 10 -22.14 -12.01 -4.11
N LYS A 11 -21.90 -11.87 -2.80
CA LYS A 11 -21.85 -10.59 -2.08
C LYS A 11 -20.42 -10.12 -1.77
N PHE A 12 -19.40 -10.74 -2.38
CA PHE A 12 -18.02 -10.42 -2.02
C PHE A 12 -17.67 -8.95 -2.34
N SER A 13 -18.22 -8.39 -3.41
CA SER A 13 -18.05 -6.98 -3.81
C SER A 13 -18.68 -6.02 -2.81
N GLU A 14 -19.86 -6.35 -2.29
CA GLU A 14 -20.54 -5.61 -1.23
C GLU A 14 -19.66 -5.60 0.04
N GLU A 15 -19.23 -6.76 0.50
CA GLU A 15 -18.51 -6.88 1.76
C GLU A 15 -17.06 -6.38 1.71
N ILE A 16 -16.39 -6.49 0.56
CA ILE A 16 -15.03 -5.95 0.44
C ILE A 16 -15.03 -4.42 0.40
N VAL A 17 -16.06 -3.80 -0.20
CA VAL A 17 -16.24 -2.34 -0.17
C VAL A 17 -16.63 -1.89 1.23
N ASN A 18 -17.53 -2.60 1.93
CA ASN A 18 -17.83 -2.33 3.34
C ASN A 18 -16.56 -2.41 4.22
N SER A 19 -15.73 -3.43 4.00
CA SER A 19 -14.46 -3.60 4.71
C SER A 19 -13.47 -2.46 4.41
N ALA A 20 -13.42 -1.99 3.17
CA ALA A 20 -12.62 -0.83 2.79
C ALA A 20 -13.15 0.46 3.46
N ALA A 21 -14.47 0.63 3.53
CA ALA A 21 -15.10 1.80 4.15
C ALA A 21 -14.81 1.91 5.66
N MET A 22 -14.66 0.77 6.36
CA MET A 22 -14.21 0.77 7.77
C MET A 22 -12.80 1.33 7.97
N VAL A 23 -11.99 1.37 6.90
CA VAL A 23 -10.56 1.67 6.93
C VAL A 23 -10.23 3.01 6.25
N TYR A 24 -10.93 3.32 5.15
CA TYR A 24 -10.73 4.50 4.32
C TYR A 24 -11.88 5.53 4.44
N GLY A 25 -13.05 5.11 4.93
CA GLY A 25 -14.29 5.87 4.83
C GLY A 25 -15.08 5.53 3.56
N GLU A 26 -16.31 6.02 3.48
CA GLU A 26 -17.14 5.86 2.28
C GLU A 26 -16.57 6.67 1.11
N ASP A 27 -16.63 6.10 -0.11
CA ASP A 27 -16.20 6.77 -1.34
C ASP A 27 -17.33 6.75 -2.37
N GLU A 28 -17.82 7.93 -2.75
CA GLU A 28 -18.96 8.10 -3.67
C GLU A 28 -18.64 7.63 -5.10
N ASN A 29 -17.36 7.48 -5.45
CA ASN A 29 -16.90 7.02 -6.77
C ASN A 29 -16.56 5.53 -6.79
N CYS A 30 -16.85 4.79 -5.71
CA CYS A 30 -16.71 3.34 -5.62
C CYS A 30 -18.08 2.65 -5.66
N HIS A 31 -18.34 1.94 -6.75
CA HIS A 31 -19.62 1.30 -7.02
C HIS A 31 -19.54 -0.21 -6.83
N VAL A 32 -20.61 -0.81 -6.32
CA VAL A 32 -20.71 -2.25 -6.05
C VAL A 32 -21.62 -2.93 -7.06
N VAL A 33 -21.18 -4.05 -7.63
CA VAL A 33 -22.03 -4.95 -8.41
C VAL A 33 -21.88 -6.37 -7.91
N THR A 34 -23.00 -6.99 -7.53
CA THR A 34 -23.08 -8.39 -7.10
C THR A 34 -23.58 -9.26 -8.24
N PHE A 35 -23.06 -10.48 -8.36
CA PHE A 35 -23.56 -11.52 -9.25
C PHE A 35 -24.20 -12.66 -8.44
N LEU A 36 -25.53 -12.69 -8.38
CA LEU A 36 -26.30 -13.58 -7.50
C LEU A 36 -26.84 -14.82 -8.25
N PRO A 37 -27.17 -15.92 -7.53
CA PRO A 37 -27.80 -17.08 -8.16
C PRO A 37 -29.06 -16.73 -8.95
N GLY A 38 -29.17 -17.24 -10.18
CA GLY A 38 -30.27 -16.95 -11.10
C GLY A 38 -29.98 -15.80 -12.06
N GLU A 39 -28.93 -15.01 -11.83
CA GLU A 39 -28.47 -14.00 -12.78
C GLU A 39 -27.60 -14.61 -13.88
N GLY A 40 -27.54 -13.92 -15.01
CA GLY A 40 -26.73 -14.28 -16.18
C GLY A 40 -25.86 -13.11 -16.63
N GLY A 41 -25.02 -13.32 -17.65
CA GLY A 41 -24.09 -12.30 -18.14
C GLY A 41 -24.77 -11.00 -18.59
N GLU A 42 -25.94 -11.07 -19.23
CA GLU A 42 -26.67 -9.85 -19.64
C GLU A 42 -27.09 -8.99 -18.45
N HIS A 43 -27.55 -9.61 -17.35
CA HIS A 43 -27.91 -8.87 -16.13
C HIS A 43 -26.71 -8.10 -15.55
N LEU A 44 -25.49 -8.63 -15.67
CA LEU A 44 -24.28 -7.92 -15.25
C LEU A 44 -23.97 -6.73 -16.15
N VAL A 45 -24.07 -6.90 -17.46
CA VAL A 45 -23.90 -5.81 -18.44
C VAL A 45 -24.92 -4.69 -18.18
N GLU A 46 -26.18 -5.05 -17.94
CA GLU A 46 -27.24 -4.09 -17.57
C GLU A 46 -26.88 -3.31 -16.30
N LYS A 47 -26.43 -3.99 -15.24
CA LYS A 47 -26.00 -3.34 -13.98
C LYS A 47 -24.81 -2.41 -14.20
N TYR A 48 -23.80 -2.82 -14.96
CA TYR A 48 -22.64 -1.97 -15.27
C TYR A 48 -23.05 -0.73 -16.05
N ASN A 49 -23.86 -0.90 -17.10
CA ASN A 49 -24.33 0.22 -17.91
C ASN A 49 -25.26 1.15 -17.14
N ALA A 50 -26.07 0.63 -16.21
CA ALA A 50 -26.88 1.46 -15.33
C ALA A 50 -26.03 2.38 -14.45
N ILE A 51 -24.94 1.88 -13.87
CA ILE A 51 -23.98 2.70 -13.11
C ILE A 51 -23.32 3.72 -14.04
N ILE A 52 -22.76 3.25 -15.16
CA ILE A 52 -22.02 4.09 -16.12
C ILE A 52 -22.88 5.23 -16.67
N ALA A 53 -24.18 4.98 -16.91
CA ALA A 53 -25.11 6.00 -17.39
C ALA A 53 -25.37 7.13 -16.38
N THR A 54 -25.07 6.93 -15.10
CA THR A 54 -25.16 7.98 -14.07
C THR A 54 -23.90 8.84 -13.96
N LEU A 55 -22.80 8.40 -14.58
CA LEU A 55 -21.52 9.08 -14.50
C LEU A 55 -21.47 10.27 -15.48
N PRO A 56 -20.68 11.32 -15.19
CA PRO A 56 -20.41 12.37 -16.16
C PRO A 56 -19.81 11.81 -17.46
N GLU A 57 -20.07 12.50 -18.58
CA GLU A 57 -19.55 12.07 -19.87
C GLU A 57 -18.01 11.92 -19.86
N ASN A 58 -17.54 10.85 -20.49
CA ASN A 58 -16.13 10.55 -20.70
C ASN A 58 -15.30 10.33 -19.42
N GLU A 59 -15.91 10.07 -18.27
CA GLU A 59 -15.14 9.70 -17.07
C GLU A 59 -14.56 8.27 -17.15
N PRO A 60 -13.27 8.06 -16.77
CA PRO A 60 -12.65 6.75 -16.80
C PRO A 60 -13.27 5.79 -15.78
N VAL A 61 -13.31 4.50 -16.15
CA VAL A 61 -13.84 3.43 -15.28
C VAL A 61 -12.79 2.34 -15.11
N LEU A 62 -12.49 1.99 -13.86
CA LEU A 62 -11.67 0.83 -13.52
C LEU A 62 -12.55 -0.25 -12.88
N PHE A 63 -12.63 -1.41 -13.53
CA PHE A 63 -13.26 -2.58 -12.93
C PHE A 63 -12.25 -3.34 -12.07
N LEU A 64 -12.64 -3.66 -10.83
CA LEU A 64 -11.93 -4.59 -9.96
C LEU A 64 -12.80 -5.83 -9.76
N VAL A 65 -12.38 -6.95 -10.33
CA VAL A 65 -13.16 -8.20 -10.35
C VAL A 65 -12.47 -9.33 -9.59
N ASP A 66 -13.25 -10.33 -9.20
CA ASP A 66 -12.74 -11.49 -8.46
C ASP A 66 -11.87 -12.41 -9.31
N LEU A 67 -12.37 -12.90 -10.44
CA LEU A 67 -11.77 -13.99 -11.19
C LEU A 67 -11.66 -13.67 -12.69
N PHE A 68 -10.46 -13.87 -13.23
CA PHE A 68 -10.22 -13.85 -14.67
C PHE A 68 -11.03 -14.95 -15.36
N GLY A 69 -11.75 -14.58 -16.43
CA GLY A 69 -12.63 -15.49 -17.17
C GLY A 69 -13.98 -15.80 -16.48
N GLY A 70 -14.24 -15.26 -15.29
CA GLY A 70 -15.53 -15.39 -14.60
C GLY A 70 -16.64 -14.53 -15.24
N SER A 71 -17.91 -14.76 -14.87
CA SER A 71 -19.03 -13.97 -15.41
C SER A 71 -18.90 -12.45 -15.16
N PRO A 72 -18.51 -11.97 -13.96
CA PRO A 72 -18.25 -10.55 -13.72
C PRO A 72 -17.20 -9.98 -14.68
N TYR A 73 -16.08 -10.70 -14.88
CA TYR A 73 -15.01 -10.33 -15.80
C TYR A 73 -15.49 -10.29 -17.27
N ASN A 74 -16.15 -11.35 -17.74
CA ASN A 74 -16.59 -11.45 -19.14
C ASN A 74 -17.60 -10.36 -19.50
N ALA A 75 -18.52 -10.04 -18.58
CA ALA A 75 -19.45 -8.92 -18.76
C ALA A 75 -18.73 -7.56 -18.75
N ALA A 76 -17.75 -7.36 -17.86
CA ALA A 76 -16.95 -6.13 -17.82
C ALA A 76 -16.12 -5.97 -19.11
N ALA A 77 -15.55 -7.06 -19.63
CA ALA A 77 -14.77 -7.06 -20.87
C ALA A 77 -15.60 -6.62 -22.08
N ARG A 78 -16.89 -7.00 -22.14
CA ARG A 78 -17.81 -6.51 -23.16
C ARG A 78 -18.01 -4.99 -23.08
N VAL A 79 -18.29 -4.49 -21.88
CA VAL A 79 -18.47 -3.04 -21.63
C VAL A 79 -17.18 -2.26 -21.93
N ALA A 80 -16.03 -2.77 -21.51
CA ALA A 80 -14.73 -2.15 -21.77
C ALA A 80 -14.42 -2.08 -23.27
N SER A 81 -14.74 -3.14 -24.04
CA SER A 81 -14.54 -3.15 -25.49
C SER A 81 -15.34 -2.06 -26.22
N GLU A 82 -16.50 -1.67 -25.69
CA GLU A 82 -17.33 -0.59 -26.27
C GLU A 82 -16.82 0.80 -25.90
N ARG A 83 -16.17 0.92 -24.73
CA ARG A 83 -15.65 2.19 -24.18
C ARG A 83 -14.18 2.48 -24.55
N GLY A 84 -13.47 1.48 -25.08
CA GLY A 84 -12.07 1.61 -25.50
C GLY A 84 -11.14 1.94 -24.33
N ASP A 85 -10.16 2.82 -24.57
CA ASP A 85 -9.10 3.18 -23.62
C ASP A 85 -9.60 3.90 -22.35
N ASN A 86 -10.89 4.25 -22.29
CA ASN A 86 -11.49 4.89 -21.13
C ASN A 86 -12.00 3.89 -20.08
N THR A 87 -11.72 2.59 -20.26
CA THR A 87 -12.13 1.55 -19.30
C THR A 87 -11.14 0.40 -19.28
N ASP A 88 -10.74 -0.02 -18.08
CA ASP A 88 -9.84 -1.16 -17.88
C ASP A 88 -10.32 -2.07 -16.75
N ILE A 89 -9.77 -3.28 -16.66
CA ILE A 89 -10.20 -4.36 -15.77
C ILE A 89 -9.00 -5.01 -15.11
N VAL A 90 -9.00 -5.04 -13.78
CA VAL A 90 -8.03 -5.78 -12.97
C VAL A 90 -8.75 -6.89 -12.21
N THR A 91 -8.21 -8.10 -12.27
CA THR A 91 -8.78 -9.30 -11.63
C THR A 91 -8.06 -9.65 -10.34
N GLY A 92 -8.65 -10.49 -9.51
CA GLY A 92 -8.05 -10.94 -8.25
C GLY A 92 -8.13 -9.88 -7.15
N ILE A 93 -9.25 -9.15 -7.10
CA ILE A 93 -9.44 -8.09 -6.11
C ILE A 93 -9.15 -8.59 -4.69
N SER A 94 -8.41 -7.78 -3.95
CA SER A 94 -8.12 -7.97 -2.53
C SER A 94 -8.30 -6.64 -1.79
N LEU A 95 -8.46 -6.70 -0.47
CA LEU A 95 -8.66 -5.49 0.33
C LEU A 95 -7.48 -4.49 0.20
N PRO A 96 -6.20 -4.92 0.24
CA PRO A 96 -5.08 -4.00 0.03
C PRO A 96 -5.08 -3.34 -1.35
N MET A 97 -5.44 -4.08 -2.40
CA MET A 97 -5.56 -3.53 -3.75
C MET A 97 -6.62 -2.43 -3.81
N LEU A 98 -7.81 -2.68 -3.27
CA LEU A 98 -8.90 -1.71 -3.26
C LEU A 98 -8.51 -0.45 -2.47
N LEU A 99 -7.90 -0.60 -1.29
CA LEU A 99 -7.48 0.54 -0.46
C LEU A 99 -6.45 1.42 -1.18
N GLU A 100 -5.42 0.85 -1.81
CA GLU A 100 -4.42 1.66 -2.51
C GLU A 100 -5.01 2.32 -3.78
N VAL A 101 -5.89 1.63 -4.50
CA VAL A 101 -6.57 2.22 -5.68
C VAL A 101 -7.43 3.41 -5.25
N LEU A 102 -8.18 3.30 -4.15
CA LEU A 102 -8.99 4.40 -3.62
C LEU A 102 -8.14 5.59 -3.16
N ASP A 103 -6.97 5.35 -2.56
CA ASP A 103 -6.02 6.40 -2.15
C ASP A 103 -5.39 7.11 -3.36
N ALA A 104 -5.11 6.38 -4.44
CA ALA A 104 -4.42 6.91 -5.62
C ALA A 104 -5.35 7.57 -6.66
N LYS A 105 -6.66 7.23 -6.69
CA LYS A 105 -7.56 7.56 -7.83
C LYS A 105 -7.74 9.04 -8.13
N ASP A 106 -7.57 9.93 -7.15
CA ASP A 106 -7.78 11.37 -7.34
C ASP A 106 -6.55 12.06 -7.95
N GLY A 107 -5.39 11.39 -7.98
CA GLY A 107 -4.12 11.93 -8.50
C GLY A 107 -3.49 11.13 -9.65
N ALA A 108 -4.04 9.97 -10.01
CA ALA A 108 -3.47 9.05 -11.00
C ALA A 108 -4.39 8.88 -12.22
N THR A 109 -3.78 8.63 -13.37
CA THR A 109 -4.47 8.22 -14.60
C THR A 109 -4.93 6.77 -14.52
N LEU A 110 -5.89 6.37 -15.38
CA LEU A 110 -6.38 4.99 -15.43
C LEU A 110 -5.25 3.95 -15.60
N PRO A 111 -4.28 4.11 -16.53
CA PRO A 111 -3.16 3.17 -16.65
C PRO A 111 -2.29 3.10 -15.39
N GLU A 112 -2.05 4.22 -14.71
CA GLU A 112 -1.29 4.25 -13.46
C GLU A 112 -2.04 3.53 -12.32
N LEU A 113 -3.37 3.63 -12.28
CA LEU A 113 -4.20 2.88 -11.33
C LEU A 113 -4.19 1.37 -11.60
N VAL A 114 -4.18 0.97 -12.87
CA VAL A 114 -4.06 -0.44 -13.27
C VAL A 114 -2.74 -1.03 -12.80
N GLU A 115 -1.62 -0.33 -13.02
CA GLU A 115 -0.31 -0.77 -12.52
C GLU A 115 -0.27 -0.79 -10.99
N THR A 116 -0.80 0.23 -10.33
CA THR A 116 -0.92 0.27 -8.86
C THR A 116 -1.69 -0.95 -8.34
N ALA A 117 -2.83 -1.27 -8.93
CA ALA A 117 -3.65 -2.41 -8.55
C ALA A 117 -2.90 -3.75 -8.73
N LYS A 118 -2.20 -3.93 -9.85
CA LYS A 118 -1.40 -5.13 -10.13
C LYS A 118 -0.25 -5.30 -9.16
N GLU A 119 0.52 -4.23 -8.92
CA GLU A 119 1.67 -4.24 -8.01
C GLU A 119 1.24 -4.59 -6.58
N VAL A 120 0.22 -3.90 -6.07
CA VAL A 120 -0.27 -4.12 -4.70
C VAL A 120 -0.96 -5.48 -4.57
N GLY A 121 -1.74 -5.89 -5.57
CA GLY A 121 -2.42 -7.18 -5.59
C GLY A 121 -1.46 -8.35 -5.39
N VAL A 122 -0.27 -8.30 -6.02
CA VAL A 122 0.77 -9.32 -5.85
C VAL A 122 1.53 -9.13 -4.53
N ALA A 123 1.97 -7.91 -4.22
CA ALA A 123 2.79 -7.64 -3.03
C ALA A 123 2.08 -7.91 -1.70
N ALA A 124 0.74 -7.82 -1.70
CA ALA A 124 -0.09 -8.07 -0.53
C ALA A 124 -0.17 -9.55 -0.13
N VAL A 125 0.09 -10.48 -1.06
CA VAL A 125 0.01 -11.92 -0.79
C VAL A 125 1.29 -12.36 -0.08
N LYS A 126 1.22 -12.54 1.24
CA LYS A 126 2.35 -12.95 2.08
C LYS A 126 2.07 -14.31 2.74
N SER A 127 3.08 -15.18 2.76
CA SER A 127 3.08 -16.39 3.59
C SER A 127 3.91 -16.14 4.84
N PHE A 128 3.39 -16.50 6.02
CA PHE A 128 4.15 -16.48 7.26
C PHE A 128 5.41 -17.36 7.19
N ARG A 129 5.31 -18.49 6.49
CA ARG A 129 6.45 -19.37 6.22
C ARG A 129 7.15 -18.83 4.99
N GLN A 130 8.36 -18.28 5.15
CA GLN A 130 9.21 -17.92 4.01
C GLN A 130 9.39 -19.15 3.10
N PRO A 131 9.41 -18.98 1.77
CA PRO A 131 10.02 -19.99 0.89
C PRO A 131 11.46 -20.26 1.36
N PRO A 132 12.01 -21.47 1.16
CA PRO A 132 13.44 -21.67 1.29
C PRO A 132 14.13 -20.57 0.47
N GLU A 133 15.08 -19.86 1.08
CA GLU A 133 15.88 -18.85 0.41
C GLU A 133 16.38 -19.45 -0.91
N GLU A 134 15.87 -18.98 -2.06
CA GLU A 134 16.47 -19.34 -3.34
C GLU A 134 17.93 -18.95 -3.24
N ALA A 135 18.81 -19.94 -3.43
CA ALA A 135 20.25 -19.79 -3.23
C ALA A 135 20.73 -18.54 -3.97
N LYS A 136 21.04 -17.49 -3.20
CA LYS A 136 21.72 -16.31 -3.73
C LYS A 136 22.93 -16.80 -4.53
N PRO A 137 23.13 -16.35 -5.78
CA PRO A 137 24.41 -16.56 -6.46
C PRO A 137 25.51 -16.09 -5.51
N ALA A 138 26.51 -16.97 -5.30
CA ALA A 138 27.58 -16.73 -4.35
C ALA A 138 28.14 -15.29 -4.50
N ALA A 139 28.11 -14.53 -3.41
CA ALA A 139 28.72 -13.22 -3.37
C ALA A 139 30.22 -13.35 -3.71
N PRO A 140 30.79 -12.43 -4.53
CA PRO A 140 32.22 -12.43 -4.77
C PRO A 140 32.97 -12.21 -3.45
N THR A 141 34.01 -13.00 -3.27
CA THR A 141 34.88 -13.07 -2.09
C THR A 141 35.43 -11.70 -1.69
N PRO A 142 35.43 -11.33 -0.40
CA PRO A 142 35.94 -10.02 0.03
C PRO A 142 37.45 -9.90 -0.19
N GLN A 143 37.87 -8.84 -0.89
CA GLN A 143 39.26 -8.38 -0.90
C GLN A 143 39.59 -7.65 0.41
N PRO A 144 40.84 -7.76 0.90
CA PRO A 144 41.24 -7.19 2.19
C PRO A 144 41.30 -5.65 2.14
N THR A 145 40.52 -4.99 3.00
CA THR A 145 40.55 -3.55 3.22
C THR A 145 41.78 -3.12 4.02
N LYS A 146 42.52 -2.13 3.49
CA LYS A 146 43.63 -1.42 4.16
C LYS A 146 43.16 -0.60 5.38
N PRO A 147 44.04 -0.29 6.35
CA PRO A 147 43.69 0.44 7.56
C PRO A 147 43.29 1.90 7.31
N ALA A 148 42.35 2.38 8.12
CA ALA A 148 41.81 3.74 8.08
C ALA A 148 42.83 4.80 8.52
N GLU A 149 42.82 5.95 7.84
CA GLU A 149 43.51 7.18 8.24
C GLU A 149 42.50 8.29 8.62
N PRO A 150 42.92 9.27 9.45
CA PRO A 150 42.05 9.94 10.41
C PRO A 150 41.21 11.09 9.83
N VAL A 151 40.04 11.24 10.45
CA VAL A 151 39.02 12.26 10.19
C VAL A 151 39.57 13.66 10.42
N LYS A 152 39.48 14.53 9.40
CA LYS A 152 39.61 15.99 9.57
C LYS A 152 38.24 16.60 9.82
N THR A 153 38.09 17.19 10.99
CA THR A 153 37.04 18.13 11.38
C THR A 153 37.06 19.37 10.47
N SER A 154 35.91 19.69 9.87
CA SER A 154 35.62 21.03 9.40
C SER A 154 34.31 21.48 10.05
N GLN A 155 34.44 22.48 10.91
CA GLN A 155 33.33 23.23 11.48
C GLN A 155 32.76 24.14 10.39
N ASN A 156 31.44 24.19 10.26
CA ASN A 156 30.76 25.48 10.09
C ASN A 156 29.32 25.41 10.58
N SER A 157 29.01 26.46 11.35
CA SER A 157 27.82 26.71 12.15
C SER A 157 26.64 27.20 11.33
N THR A 158 25.44 26.72 11.66
CA THR A 158 24.26 27.56 11.91
C THR A 158 23.22 26.71 12.64
N ALA A 159 22.83 27.17 13.83
CA ALA A 159 22.04 26.41 14.79
C ALA A 159 20.53 26.55 14.54
N LEU A 160 19.83 25.42 14.45
CA LEU A 160 18.44 25.22 14.91
C LEU A 160 18.29 23.74 15.37
N SER A 161 18.16 23.56 16.70
CA SER A 161 17.90 22.34 17.50
C SER A 161 18.55 21.00 17.07
N GLY A 162 19.50 20.50 17.86
CA GLY A 162 20.20 19.21 17.65
C GLY A 162 19.37 17.93 17.87
N ASN A 163 18.06 17.97 17.60
CA ASN A 163 17.16 16.84 17.70
C ASN A 163 16.81 16.28 16.31
N MET A 164 16.35 15.04 16.30
CA MET A 164 15.72 14.39 15.16
C MET A 164 14.46 15.16 14.71
N ASN A 165 14.20 15.23 13.39
CA ASN A 165 12.97 15.84 12.87
C ASN A 165 11.88 14.76 12.71
N ILE A 166 10.75 14.92 13.40
CA ILE A 166 9.60 14.02 13.32
C ILE A 166 8.58 14.65 12.37
N SER A 167 8.35 13.98 11.26
CA SER A 167 7.52 14.49 10.16
C SER A 167 6.06 14.10 10.31
N LEU A 168 5.80 12.99 10.98
CA LEU A 168 4.48 12.56 11.40
C LEU A 168 4.63 11.67 12.63
N LEU A 169 3.77 11.90 13.62
CA LEU A 169 3.67 11.09 14.85
C LEU A 169 2.26 10.52 14.94
N ARG A 170 2.12 9.21 15.13
CA ARG A 170 0.84 8.55 15.39
C ARG A 170 0.91 7.67 16.62
N ILE A 171 -0.21 7.62 17.34
CA ILE A 171 -0.45 6.63 18.40
C ILE A 171 -1.45 5.61 17.86
N ASP A 172 -1.01 4.36 17.70
CA ASP A 172 -1.81 3.24 17.22
C ASP A 172 -1.36 1.96 17.93
N ASP A 173 -2.30 1.07 18.24
CA ASP A 173 -2.08 -0.20 18.93
C ASP A 173 -1.40 -1.26 18.04
N ARG A 174 -1.50 -1.12 16.72
CA ARG A 174 -0.92 -2.04 15.72
C ARG A 174 0.46 -1.61 15.22
N LEU A 175 0.92 -0.41 15.59
CA LEU A 175 2.21 0.17 15.20
C LEU A 175 2.39 0.22 13.67
N ILE A 176 3.19 -0.67 13.08
CA ILE A 176 3.41 -0.74 11.62
C ILE A 176 2.40 -1.72 11.01
N HIS A 177 1.44 -1.19 10.24
CA HIS A 177 0.45 -1.97 9.50
C HIS A 177 0.35 -1.52 8.04
N GLY A 178 -0.51 -2.19 7.26
CA GLY A 178 -0.60 -2.02 5.81
C GLY A 178 -0.68 -0.56 5.33
N GLN A 179 -1.53 0.27 5.94
CA GLN A 179 -1.66 1.68 5.52
C GLN A 179 -0.44 2.54 5.87
N VAL A 180 0.24 2.23 7.00
CA VAL A 180 1.48 2.94 7.39
C VAL A 180 2.59 2.66 6.37
N ALA A 181 2.65 1.42 5.87
CA ALA A 181 3.67 1.01 4.92
C ALA A 181 3.39 1.46 3.48
N THR A 182 2.15 1.40 2.98
CA THR A 182 1.87 1.62 1.55
C THR A 182 1.53 3.07 1.19
N SER A 183 0.71 3.76 2.01
CA SER A 183 0.22 5.10 1.69
C SER A 183 1.06 6.21 2.36
N TRP A 184 1.27 6.13 3.69
CA TRP A 184 1.81 7.27 4.44
C TRP A 184 3.32 7.45 4.34
N ALA A 185 4.06 6.34 4.27
CA ALA A 185 5.48 6.33 4.01
C ALA A 185 5.85 7.10 2.73
N LYS A 186 5.04 6.96 1.67
CA LYS A 186 5.22 7.67 0.39
C LYS A 186 4.90 9.16 0.52
N ALA A 187 3.80 9.50 1.22
CA ALA A 187 3.34 10.88 1.37
C ALA A 187 4.29 11.75 2.22
N VAL A 188 4.87 11.19 3.28
CA VAL A 188 5.64 11.95 4.30
C VAL A 188 7.12 12.09 3.93
N LYS A 189 7.61 11.42 2.87
CA LYS A 189 9.02 11.44 2.42
C LYS A 189 10.01 11.19 3.58
N CYS A 190 9.66 10.31 4.51
CA CYS A 190 10.51 9.96 5.64
C CYS A 190 11.67 9.04 5.22
N GLU A 191 12.81 9.12 5.91
CA GLU A 191 13.97 8.23 5.70
C GLU A 191 13.90 6.94 6.54
N ALA A 192 13.14 6.95 7.63
CA ALA A 192 12.89 5.76 8.45
C ALA A 192 11.57 5.85 9.23
N ILE A 193 11.07 4.66 9.61
CA ILE A 193 9.89 4.43 10.45
C ILE A 193 10.35 3.87 11.80
N PHE A 194 9.84 4.44 12.90
CA PHE A 194 10.05 3.94 14.25
C PHE A 194 8.72 3.42 14.84
N ALA A 195 8.69 2.13 15.18
CA ALA A 195 7.66 1.56 16.04
C ALA A 195 8.14 1.60 17.49
N ILE A 196 7.52 2.43 18.31
CA ILE A 196 7.96 2.65 19.70
C ILE A 196 7.02 1.89 20.65
N SER A 197 7.50 0.80 21.23
CA SER A 197 6.77 0.00 22.22
C SER A 197 7.72 -0.90 22.99
N ASP A 198 7.69 -0.83 24.33
CA ASP A 198 8.52 -1.67 25.19
C ASP A 198 8.12 -3.15 25.04
N GLU A 199 6.82 -3.44 25.09
CA GLU A 199 6.26 -4.79 24.95
C GLU A 199 6.66 -5.44 23.62
N VAL A 200 6.54 -4.71 22.50
CA VAL A 200 6.85 -5.26 21.17
C VAL A 200 8.36 -5.31 20.91
N ALA A 201 9.14 -4.43 21.52
CA ALA A 201 10.60 -4.48 21.40
C ALA A 201 11.21 -5.72 22.10
N GLU A 202 10.57 -6.19 23.17
CA GLU A 202 10.97 -7.39 23.92
C GLU A 202 10.46 -8.71 23.30
N ASP A 203 9.40 -8.67 22.50
CA ASP A 203 8.88 -9.82 21.77
C ASP A 203 9.58 -9.99 20.40
N ALA A 204 10.44 -11.01 20.30
CA ALA A 204 11.21 -11.28 19.08
C ALA A 204 10.33 -11.55 17.84
N LEU A 205 9.21 -12.25 18.00
CA LEU A 205 8.32 -12.61 16.89
C LEU A 205 7.53 -11.39 16.41
N ARG A 206 6.92 -10.65 17.34
CA ARG A 206 6.16 -9.43 16.99
C ARG A 206 7.08 -8.38 16.37
N ARG A 207 8.31 -8.24 16.87
CA ARG A 207 9.32 -7.36 16.29
C ARG A 207 9.62 -7.72 14.83
N GLU A 208 9.88 -9.00 14.55
CA GLU A 208 10.20 -9.46 13.21
C GLU A 208 9.03 -9.24 12.24
N LEU A 209 7.81 -9.55 12.68
CA LEU A 209 6.60 -9.34 11.87
C LEU A 209 6.38 -7.87 11.50
N LEU A 210 6.57 -6.93 12.43
CA LEU A 210 6.45 -5.50 12.13
C LEU A 210 7.51 -5.02 11.12
N LEU A 211 8.74 -5.51 11.24
CA LEU A 211 9.82 -5.15 10.31
C LEU A 211 9.55 -5.68 8.89
N GLN A 212 8.86 -6.82 8.75
CA GLN A 212 8.46 -7.37 7.45
C GLN A 212 7.31 -6.60 6.76
N ILE A 213 6.56 -5.81 7.52
CA ILE A 213 5.50 -4.95 6.97
C ILE A 213 6.08 -3.67 6.39
N ALA A 214 7.19 -3.17 6.94
CA ALA A 214 7.80 -1.92 6.50
C ALA A 214 8.33 -1.99 5.05
N PRO A 215 8.26 -0.89 4.28
CA PRO A 215 8.71 -0.85 2.89
C PRO A 215 10.21 -1.09 2.76
N ALA A 216 10.64 -1.88 1.76
CA ALA A 216 12.04 -2.24 1.57
C ALA A 216 13.00 -1.05 1.33
N HIS A 217 12.49 0.07 0.83
CA HIS A 217 13.27 1.29 0.61
C HIS A 217 13.44 2.16 1.86
N LEU A 218 12.70 1.87 2.95
CA LEU A 218 12.77 2.59 4.22
C LEU A 218 13.49 1.77 5.27
N LYS A 219 14.21 2.46 6.16
CA LYS A 219 14.72 1.84 7.37
C LYS A 219 13.56 1.72 8.36
N ALA A 220 13.41 0.56 8.99
CA ALA A 220 12.40 0.34 10.02
C ALA A 220 13.07 -0.08 11.32
N TYR A 221 12.60 0.47 12.42
CA TYR A 221 13.12 0.20 13.75
C TYR A 221 11.97 -0.06 14.71
N VAL A 222 12.07 -1.13 15.50
CA VAL A 222 11.17 -1.39 16.63
C VAL A 222 12.02 -1.21 17.90
N ILE A 223 11.70 -0.21 18.71
CA ILE A 223 12.53 0.15 19.88
C ILE A 223 11.68 0.49 21.12
N PRO A 224 12.23 0.28 22.33
CA PRO A 224 11.62 0.77 23.57
C PRO A 224 11.54 2.29 23.61
N VAL A 225 10.62 2.82 24.43
CA VAL A 225 10.37 4.26 24.61
C VAL A 225 11.65 4.98 25.06
N GLU A 226 12.38 4.41 26.01
CA GLU A 226 13.61 5.02 26.53
C GLU A 226 14.69 5.16 25.45
N LYS A 227 14.78 4.17 24.54
CA LYS A 227 15.72 4.19 23.42
C LYS A 227 15.30 5.20 22.37
N ALA A 228 14.00 5.38 22.14
CA ALA A 228 13.48 6.40 21.22
C ALA A 228 13.84 7.82 21.69
N ILE A 229 13.68 8.11 23.00
CA ILE A 229 14.05 9.41 23.59
C ILE A 229 15.55 9.68 23.40
N LYS A 230 16.40 8.68 23.64
CA LYS A 230 17.86 8.79 23.42
C LYS A 230 18.20 9.06 21.97
N VAL A 231 17.51 8.41 21.03
CA VAL A 231 17.70 8.58 19.58
C VAL A 231 17.23 9.97 19.13
N TYR A 232 16.13 10.48 19.68
CA TYR A 232 15.60 11.80 19.36
C TYR A 232 16.57 12.94 19.71
N HIS A 233 17.25 12.84 20.85
CA HIS A 233 18.24 13.83 21.29
C HIS A 233 19.66 13.61 20.76
N ASN A 234 19.86 12.62 19.89
CA ASN A 234 21.19 12.30 19.41
C ASN A 234 21.57 13.20 18.21
N PRO A 235 22.65 14.01 18.32
CA PRO A 235 23.05 14.96 17.28
C PRO A 235 23.40 14.30 15.93
N LYS A 236 23.70 13.00 15.92
CA LYS A 236 23.99 12.23 14.71
C LYS A 236 22.77 12.08 13.78
N TYR A 237 21.56 12.26 14.29
CA TYR A 237 20.32 12.16 13.53
C TYR A 237 19.66 13.53 13.29
N ALA A 238 20.35 14.62 13.63
CA ALA A 238 19.90 15.98 13.37
C ALA A 238 19.73 16.21 11.86
N GLY A 239 18.57 16.74 11.45
CA GLY A 239 18.23 17.04 10.05
C GLY A 239 17.67 15.88 9.23
N LYS A 240 17.54 14.68 9.80
CA LYS A 240 16.85 13.54 9.17
C LYS A 240 15.37 13.51 9.53
N THR A 241 14.55 13.12 8.56
CA THR A 241 13.08 13.17 8.55
C THR A 241 12.51 11.78 8.85
N PHE A 242 11.71 11.64 9.91
CA PHE A 242 11.24 10.33 10.39
C PHE A 242 9.75 10.27 10.67
N TYR A 243 9.17 9.08 10.52
CA TYR A 243 7.81 8.74 10.93
C TYR A 243 7.85 7.93 12.23
N GLY A 244 7.03 8.27 13.22
CA GLY A 244 6.99 7.63 14.53
C GLY A 244 5.60 7.40 15.08
#